data_AF-A0A3E0D731-F1
#
_entry.id   AF-A0A3E0D731-F1
#
_cell.length_a   1.000
_cell.length_b   1.000
_cell.length_c   1.000
_cell.angle_alpha   90.00
_cell.angle_beta   90.00
_cell.angle_gamma   90.00
#
_symmetry.space_group_name_H-M   'P 1'
#
loop_
_entity.id
_entity.type
_entity.pdbx_description
1 polymer ?
#
loop_
_entity_poly.entity_id
_entity_poly.type
_entity_poly.pdbx_seq_one_letter_code
_entity_poly.pdbx_strand_id
1 'polypeptide(L)'
;MPEENKKKGGAQAGQPGKEYKMDPPPEFIKKNYKGSNLLRDKVAVITGGDSGIGRAVAILFAEEGANVVIAYLGDDIDAKATLKEVEKRGLHSYRQHSVRMM
;
A
#
# COMPACT_ATOMS: atom_id res chain seq x y z
N MET A 1 22.93 -20.05 -8.45
CA MET A 1 22.00 -18.94 -8.17
C MET A 1 22.79 -17.91 -7.37
N PRO A 2 22.89 -16.64 -7.80
CA PRO A 2 23.64 -15.66 -7.02
C PRO A 2 22.94 -15.43 -5.67
N GLU A 3 23.71 -15.39 -4.59
CA GLU A 3 23.18 -15.15 -3.25
C GLU A 3 22.62 -13.74 -3.14
N GLU A 4 21.33 -13.65 -2.85
CA GLU A 4 20.64 -12.39 -2.59
C GLU A 4 21.08 -11.89 -1.21
N ASN A 5 21.86 -10.82 -1.20
CA ASN A 5 22.44 -10.23 0.02
C ASN A 5 21.32 -9.57 0.86
N LYS A 6 20.64 -10.35 1.70
CA LYS A 6 19.56 -9.87 2.58
C LYS A 6 20.11 -8.93 3.64
N LYS A 7 20.13 -7.61 3.35
CA LYS A 7 20.25 -6.57 4.37
C LYS A 7 19.19 -6.81 5.45
N LYS A 8 19.60 -6.94 6.71
CA LYS A 8 18.67 -7.02 7.85
C LYS A 8 17.85 -5.73 7.89
N GLY A 9 16.52 -5.83 7.86
CA GLY A 9 15.64 -4.67 7.98
C GLY A 9 15.92 -3.90 9.27
N GLY A 10 16.08 -2.58 9.17
CA GLY A 10 16.39 -1.72 10.32
C GLY A 10 15.22 -1.69 11.32
N ALA A 11 15.52 -1.91 12.60
CA ALA A 11 14.52 -1.81 13.66
C ALA A 11 14.06 -0.34 13.84
N GLN A 12 12.75 -0.13 13.98
CA GLN A 12 12.17 1.18 14.25
C GLN A 12 11.64 1.24 15.68
N ALA A 13 11.88 2.36 16.39
CA ALA A 13 11.58 2.50 17.82
C ALA A 13 10.08 2.67 18.15
N GLY A 14 9.18 2.67 17.16
CA GLY A 14 7.75 2.91 17.37
C GLY A 14 6.87 2.20 16.36
N GLN A 15 5.59 2.04 16.73
CA GLN A 15 4.52 1.49 15.89
C GLN A 15 3.38 2.52 15.76
N PRO A 16 2.71 2.60 14.60
CA PRO A 16 3.00 1.87 13.35
C PRO A 16 4.35 2.25 12.73
N GLY A 17 4.99 1.27 12.07
CA GLY A 17 6.24 1.48 11.34
C GLY A 17 6.06 2.42 10.14
N LYS A 18 7.17 3.01 9.67
CA LYS A 18 7.21 3.95 8.55
C LYS A 18 7.91 3.29 7.37
N GLU A 19 7.15 2.93 6.33
CA GLU A 19 7.68 2.23 5.16
C GLU A 19 8.60 3.13 4.33
N TYR A 20 8.28 4.41 4.20
CA TYR A 20 9.13 5.39 3.52
C TYR A 20 10.54 5.56 4.13
N LYS A 21 10.80 5.01 5.32
CA LYS A 21 12.12 5.03 5.99
C LYS A 21 12.92 3.74 5.81
N MET A 22 12.37 2.73 5.14
CA MET A 22 13.03 1.44 4.95
C MET A 22 14.09 1.50 3.85
N ASP A 23 15.24 0.85 4.09
CA ASP A 23 16.28 0.59 3.07
C ASP A 23 16.62 -0.91 3.07
N PRO A 24 16.35 -1.65 1.97
CA PRO A 24 15.70 -1.17 0.75
C PRO A 24 14.20 -0.87 0.96
N PRO A 25 13.58 -0.07 0.09
CA PRO A 25 12.13 0.08 0.10
C PRO A 25 11.45 -1.25 -0.26
N PRO A 26 10.25 -1.55 0.28
CA PRO A 26 9.51 -2.76 -0.08
C PRO A 26 9.08 -2.77 -1.55
N GLU A 27 9.06 -3.97 -2.14
CA GLU A 27 8.40 -4.22 -3.41
C GLU A 27 6.94 -4.63 -3.14
N PHE A 28 5.99 -3.79 -3.54
CA PHE A 28 4.55 -4.01 -3.33
C PHE A 28 3.82 -4.54 -4.56
N ILE A 29 4.41 -4.46 -5.75
CA ILE A 29 3.86 -5.07 -6.98
C ILE A 29 4.99 -5.48 -7.93
N LYS A 30 4.84 -6.65 -8.56
CA LYS A 30 5.75 -7.07 -9.63
C LYS A 30 5.52 -6.20 -10.85
N LYS A 31 6.60 -5.71 -11.47
CA LYS A 31 6.57 -4.82 -12.65
C LYS A 31 5.71 -5.32 -13.82
N ASN A 32 5.50 -6.64 -13.92
CA ASN A 32 4.81 -7.28 -15.04
C ASN A 32 3.42 -7.82 -14.68
N TYR A 33 2.89 -7.50 -13.50
CA TYR A 33 1.51 -7.84 -13.18
C TYR A 33 0.57 -7.02 -14.06
N LYS A 34 -0.44 -7.67 -14.65
CA LYS A 34 -1.47 -7.03 -15.46
C LYS A 34 -2.82 -7.53 -14.96
N GLY A 35 -3.68 -6.59 -14.57
CA GLY A 35 -5.01 -6.92 -14.09
C GLY A 35 -5.89 -7.54 -15.17
N SER A 36 -6.84 -8.36 -14.75
CA SER A 36 -7.81 -9.03 -15.63
C SER A 36 -9.25 -8.53 -15.37
N ASN A 37 -9.37 -7.37 -14.73
CA ASN A 37 -10.64 -6.72 -14.39
C ASN A 37 -11.55 -7.56 -13.49
N LEU A 38 -10.97 -8.40 -12.62
CA LEU A 38 -11.74 -9.29 -11.74
C LEU A 38 -12.60 -8.54 -10.73
N LEU A 39 -12.25 -7.29 -10.42
CA LEU A 39 -12.93 -6.43 -9.44
C LEU A 39 -13.51 -5.15 -10.08
N ARG A 40 -13.75 -5.19 -11.40
CA ARG A 40 -14.33 -4.05 -12.12
C ARG A 40 -15.60 -3.55 -11.44
N ASP A 41 -15.69 -2.22 -11.33
CA ASP A 41 -16.84 -1.49 -10.75
C ASP A 41 -17.11 -1.82 -9.27
N LYS A 42 -16.15 -2.43 -8.57
CA LYS A 42 -16.22 -2.66 -7.12
C LYS A 42 -15.57 -1.52 -6.34
N VAL A 43 -15.96 -1.42 -5.09
CA VAL A 43 -15.32 -0.58 -4.09
C VAL A 43 -14.74 -1.48 -3.01
N ALA A 44 -13.45 -1.33 -2.73
CA ALA A 44 -12.76 -2.08 -1.69
C ALA A 44 -12.37 -1.17 -0.52
N VAL A 45 -12.67 -1.61 0.70
CA VAL A 45 -12.25 -0.93 1.93
C VAL A 45 -11.14 -1.76 2.57
N ILE A 46 -9.96 -1.17 2.73
CA ILE A 46 -8.74 -1.86 3.18
C ILE A 46 -8.21 -1.17 4.43
N THR A 47 -8.30 -1.85 5.57
CA THR A 47 -7.67 -1.41 6.83
C THR A 47 -6.18 -1.76 6.83
N GLY A 48 -5.32 -0.82 7.24
CA GLY A 48 -3.86 -0.92 7.10
C GLY A 48 -3.38 -0.77 5.65
N GLY A 49 -4.14 -0.08 4.79
CA GLY A 49 -3.84 0.05 3.36
C GLY A 49 -2.70 1.02 3.02
N ASP A 50 -2.11 1.69 4.01
CA ASP A 50 -1.04 2.68 3.82
C ASP A 50 0.32 2.05 3.48
N SER A 51 0.59 0.83 3.95
CA SER A 51 1.91 0.20 3.89
C SER A 51 1.82 -1.33 3.77
N GLY A 52 2.95 -1.97 3.52
CA GLY A 52 3.19 -3.40 3.47
C GLY A 52 2.19 -4.16 2.59
N ILE A 53 1.59 -5.19 3.17
CA ILE A 53 0.63 -6.06 2.49
C ILE A 53 -0.64 -5.27 2.11
N GLY A 54 -1.11 -4.38 2.98
CA GLY A 54 -2.31 -3.58 2.69
C GLY A 54 -2.11 -2.66 1.48
N ARG A 55 -0.93 -2.03 1.36
CA ARG A 55 -0.53 -1.27 0.16
C ARG A 55 -0.52 -2.16 -1.08
N ALA A 56 0.12 -3.33 -1.02
CA ALA A 56 0.18 -4.25 -2.15
C ALA A 56 -1.24 -4.67 -2.61
N VAL A 57 -2.11 -5.00 -1.66
CA VAL A 57 -3.51 -5.37 -1.94
C VAL A 57 -4.28 -4.18 -2.55
N ALA A 58 -4.15 -2.97 -2.01
CA ALA A 58 -4.79 -1.78 -2.55
C ALA A 58 -4.42 -1.54 -4.02
N ILE A 59 -3.12 -1.66 -4.33
CA ILE A 59 -2.60 -1.46 -5.68
C ILE A 59 -3.07 -2.57 -6.63
N LEU A 60 -3.02 -3.83 -6.20
CA LEU A 60 -3.50 -4.96 -7.01
C LEU A 60 -5.00 -4.90 -7.23
N PHE A 61 -5.79 -4.47 -6.25
CA PHE A 61 -7.23 -4.30 -6.40
C PHE A 61 -7.57 -3.19 -7.39
N ALA A 62 -6.82 -2.09 -7.37
CA ALA A 62 -6.93 -1.05 -8.39
C ALA A 62 -6.56 -1.57 -9.78
N GLU A 63 -5.50 -2.39 -9.88
CA GLU A 63 -5.14 -3.05 -11.15
C GLU A 63 -6.27 -3.97 -11.66
N GLU A 64 -7.02 -4.61 -10.76
CA GLU A 64 -8.20 -5.41 -11.10
C GLU A 64 -9.48 -4.57 -11.33
N GLY A 65 -9.39 -3.25 -11.33
CA GLY A 65 -10.47 -2.33 -11.67
C GLY A 65 -11.36 -1.88 -10.50
N ALA A 66 -10.93 -2.06 -9.25
CA ALA A 66 -11.66 -1.58 -8.08
C ALA A 66 -11.28 -0.14 -7.71
N ASN A 67 -12.27 0.64 -7.30
CA ASN A 67 -12.02 1.86 -6.51
C ASN A 67 -11.63 1.46 -5.09
N VAL A 68 -10.73 2.22 -4.45
CA VAL A 68 -10.15 1.81 -3.16
C VAL A 68 -10.31 2.90 -2.11
N VAL A 69 -10.72 2.47 -0.91
CA VAL A 69 -10.68 3.25 0.32
C VAL A 69 -9.67 2.60 1.24
N ILE A 70 -8.67 3.36 1.72
CA ILE A 70 -7.75 2.86 2.75
C ILE A 70 -8.04 3.52 4.09
N ALA A 71 -8.05 2.72 5.15
CA ALA A 71 -8.05 3.20 6.54
C ALA A 71 -6.72 2.84 7.19
N TYR A 72 -6.11 3.78 7.92
CA TYR A 72 -4.80 3.59 8.54
C TYR A 72 -4.62 4.43 9.80
N LEU A 73 -3.56 4.14 10.53
CA LEU A 73 -3.12 4.86 11.71
C LEU A 73 -1.70 5.41 11.45
N GLY A 74 -1.40 6.60 11.96
CA GLY A 74 -0.04 7.13 11.95
C GLY A 74 0.10 8.38 11.09
N ASP A 75 1.03 8.39 10.15
CA ASP A 75 1.33 9.54 9.28
C ASP A 75 0.76 9.30 7.87
N ASP A 76 0.42 10.37 7.17
CA ASP A 76 -0.16 10.35 5.83
C ASP A 76 0.84 10.06 4.72
N ILE A 77 2.15 10.09 4.99
CA ILE A 77 3.17 9.91 3.95
C ILE A 77 2.98 8.59 3.20
N ASP A 78 2.88 7.47 3.93
CA ASP A 78 2.74 6.14 3.33
C ASP A 78 1.37 5.97 2.67
N ALA A 79 0.31 6.48 3.29
CA ALA A 79 -1.04 6.45 2.71
C ALA A 79 -1.12 7.21 1.37
N LYS A 80 -0.55 8.42 1.30
CA LYS A 80 -0.50 9.22 0.06
C LYS A 80 0.28 8.49 -1.04
N ALA A 81 1.33 7.77 -0.69
CA ALA A 81 2.07 6.95 -1.65
C ALA A 81 1.18 5.83 -2.22
N THR A 82 0.42 5.11 -1.38
CA THR A 82 -0.54 4.12 -1.86
C THR A 82 -1.61 4.73 -2.76
N LEU A 83 -2.24 5.84 -2.35
CA LEU A 83 -3.30 6.49 -3.13
C LEU A 83 -2.81 6.92 -4.52
N LYS A 84 -1.59 7.47 -4.60
CA LYS A 84 -0.98 7.85 -5.88
C LYS A 84 -0.80 6.65 -6.80
N GLU A 85 -0.47 5.48 -6.27
CA GLU A 85 -0.38 4.25 -7.06
C GLU A 85 -1.75 3.76 -7.54
N VAL A 86 -2.80 3.89 -6.72
CA VAL A 86 -4.18 3.59 -7.13
C VAL A 86 -4.63 4.52 -8.27
N GLU A 87 -4.40 5.82 -8.11
CA GLU A 87 -4.81 6.85 -9.08
C GLU A 87 -4.09 6.71 -10.43
N LYS A 88 -2.81 6.29 -10.44
CA LYS A 88 -2.06 5.98 -11.68
C LYS A 88 -2.72 4.90 -12.53
N ARG A 89 -3.54 4.04 -11.93
CA ARG A 89 -4.29 2.99 -12.63
C ARG A 89 -5.64 3.47 -13.16
N GLY A 90 -5.99 4.73 -12.90
CA GLY A 90 -7.25 5.34 -13.32
C GLY A 90 -8.42 5.09 -12.37
N LEU A 91 -8.16 4.58 -11.17
CA LEU A 91 -9.19 4.24 -10.19
C LEU A 91 -9.30 5.34 -9.13
N HIS A 92 -10.50 5.50 -8.57
CA HIS A 92 -10.72 6.45 -7.50
C HIS A 92 -10.13 5.93 -6.19
N SER A 93 -9.54 6.86 -5.44
CA SER A 93 -8.84 6.57 -4.20
C SER A 93 -9.39 7.47 -3.08
N TYR A 94 -9.61 6.90 -1.89
CA TYR A 94 -10.06 7.64 -0.72
C TYR A 94 -9.25 7.20 0.50
N ARG A 95 -9.13 8.11 1.47
CA ARG A 95 -8.51 7.80 2.76
C ARG A 95 -9.39 8.13 3.94
N GLN A 96 -9.28 7.29 4.96
CA GLN A 96 -9.75 7.55 6.31
C GLN A 96 -8.56 7.48 7.27
N HIS A 97 -8.19 8.64 7.82
CA HIS A 97 -7.14 8.73 8.83
C HIS A 97 -7.77 8.49 10.21
N SER A 98 -7.42 7.39 10.86
CA SER A 98 -7.91 7.09 12.20
C SER A 98 -7.02 7.78 13.23
N VAL A 99 -7.59 8.76 13.94
CA VAL A 99 -6.94 9.42 15.08
C VAL A 99 -7.14 8.57 16.34
N ARG A 100 -6.07 8.34 17.09
CA ARG A 100 -6.17 7.68 18.41
C ARG A 100 -6.79 8.67 19.39
N MET A 101 -7.99 8.38 19.89
CA MET A 101 -8.52 9.10 21.04
C MET A 101 -7.69 8.70 22.28
N MET A 102 -7.21 9.71 23.01
CA MET A 102 -6.44 9.56 24.25
C MET A 102 -7.35 9.18 25.42
#